data_AF-A0A8S3UZW4-F1
#
_entry.id   AF-A0A8S3UZW4-F1
#
_cell.length_a   1.000
_cell.length_b   1.000
_cell.length_c   1.000
_cell.angle_alpha   90.00
_cell.angle_beta   90.00
_cell.angle_gamma   90.00
#
_symmetry.space_group_name_H-M   'P 1'
#
loop_
_entity.id
_entity.type
_entity.pdbx_description
1 polymer ?
#
loop_
_entity_poly.entity_id
_entity_poly.type
_entity_poly.pdbx_seq_one_letter_code
_entity_poly.pdbx_strand_id
1 'polypeptide(L)'
;MVTVETVKTIINEEFKSEITPHSGHASATTPDDVITETVKEMKDRERRKNNAIFFNVPEPKSNVKSEKSAQDTESITISGKRIDVEMEKGNIINTLRLGKIHEEENKHRPLLVTFDSDTIKRNVFKNFSKLRDESDFGSDDNNNIGISHDMTPKEKEELTQLKEKAKEKEESQGKFRFRVRGPPWAMYIKKLSP
;
A
#
# COMPACT_ATOMS: atom_id res chain seq x y z
N MET A 1 -9.76 14.22 -21.26
CA MET A 1 -8.93 13.00 -21.33
C MET A 1 -7.54 13.43 -21.76
N VAL A 2 -6.51 13.18 -20.95
CA VAL A 2 -5.12 13.42 -21.37
C VAL A 2 -4.74 12.30 -22.34
N THR A 3 -4.36 12.65 -23.58
CA THR A 3 -3.97 11.67 -24.59
C THR A 3 -2.48 11.35 -24.48
N VAL A 4 -2.08 10.16 -24.94
CA VAL A 4 -0.68 9.71 -24.94
C VAL A 4 0.23 10.70 -25.68
N GLU A 5 -0.28 11.37 -26.71
CA GLU A 5 0.44 12.41 -27.47
C GLU A 5 0.71 13.67 -26.64
N THR A 6 -0.23 14.09 -25.78
CA THR A 6 -0.03 15.22 -24.87
C THR A 6 1.06 14.91 -23.84
N VAL A 7 1.09 13.68 -23.32
CA VAL A 7 2.13 13.23 -22.38
C VAL A 7 3.51 13.20 -23.05
N LYS A 8 3.59 12.70 -24.30
CA LYS A 8 4.85 12.69 -25.08
C LYS A 8 5.41 14.08 -25.31
N THR A 9 4.55 15.07 -25.53
CA THR A 9 4.97 16.44 -25.83
C THR A 9 5.55 17.12 -24.58
N ILE A 10 4.88 16.99 -23.44
CA ILE A 10 5.32 17.60 -22.16
C ILE A 10 6.67 17.01 -21.71
N ILE A 11 6.83 15.69 -21.80
CA ILE A 11 8.08 15.02 -21.38
C ILE A 11 9.26 15.41 -22.30
N ASN A 12 9.03 15.56 -23.60
CA ASN A 12 10.08 15.98 -24.54
C ASN A 12 10.54 17.42 -24.33
N GLU A 13 9.67 18.31 -23.81
CA GLU A 13 10.06 19.68 -23.49
C GLU A 13 10.86 19.76 -22.17
N GLU A 14 10.50 18.96 -21.15
CA GLU A 14 11.22 18.94 -19.87
C GLU A 14 12.59 18.23 -19.95
N PHE A 15 12.77 17.22 -20.82
CA PHE A 15 14.03 16.46 -20.91
C PHE A 15 15.18 17.20 -21.62
N LYS A 16 14.90 18.30 -22.34
CA LYS A 16 15.97 19.07 -23.03
C LYS A 16 16.83 19.90 -22.07
N SER A 17 16.41 20.12 -20.83
CA SER A 17 17.14 20.99 -19.90
C SER A 17 18.14 20.29 -18.97
N GLU A 18 18.15 18.95 -18.88
CA GLU A 18 18.99 18.25 -17.90
C GLU A 18 19.69 17.00 -18.47
N ILE A 19 20.74 17.19 -19.27
CA ILE A 19 21.73 16.13 -19.50
C ILE A 19 23.14 16.73 -19.45
N THR A 20 23.78 16.65 -18.28
CA THR A 20 25.24 16.63 -18.18
C THR A 20 25.73 15.18 -18.14
N PRO A 21 26.73 14.78 -18.95
CA PRO A 21 27.13 13.39 -19.06
C PRO A 21 28.04 12.98 -17.90
N HIS A 22 27.72 11.86 -17.25
CA HIS A 22 28.66 11.12 -16.41
C HIS A 22 28.70 9.64 -16.84
N SER A 23 29.91 9.16 -17.06
CA SER A 23 30.22 7.87 -17.70
C SER A 23 30.09 6.69 -16.73
N GLY A 24 29.38 5.65 -17.15
CA GLY A 24 29.39 4.33 -16.55
C GLY A 24 28.42 3.42 -17.30
N HIS A 25 28.85 2.23 -17.68
CA HIS A 25 28.08 1.26 -18.47
C HIS A 25 26.67 1.00 -17.90
N ALA A 26 25.67 1.68 -18.45
CA ALA A 26 24.26 1.32 -18.38
C ALA A 26 23.78 1.17 -19.82
N SER A 27 23.04 0.10 -20.12
CA SER A 27 22.28 0.01 -21.36
C SER A 27 21.48 1.30 -21.50
N ALA A 28 21.68 2.05 -22.58
CA ALA A 28 21.03 3.35 -22.74
C ALA A 28 19.52 3.13 -22.81
N THR A 29 18.83 3.40 -21.70
CA THR A 29 17.36 3.40 -21.63
C THR A 29 16.87 4.41 -22.65
N THR A 30 16.13 3.95 -23.66
CA THR A 30 15.63 4.86 -24.69
C THR A 30 14.47 5.69 -24.15
N PRO A 31 14.19 6.88 -24.71
CA PRO A 31 13.01 7.66 -24.32
C PRO A 31 11.70 6.86 -24.42
N ASP A 32 11.58 5.95 -25.40
CA ASP A 32 10.41 5.09 -25.56
C ASP A 32 10.27 4.04 -24.44
N ASP A 33 11.40 3.54 -23.91
CA ASP A 33 11.39 2.64 -22.75
C ASP A 33 10.90 3.37 -21.51
N VAL A 34 11.39 4.59 -21.26
CA VAL A 34 10.95 5.43 -20.12
C VAL A 34 9.45 5.74 -20.21
N ILE A 35 8.95 6.08 -21.40
CA ILE A 35 7.53 6.34 -21.61
C ILE A 35 6.70 5.07 -21.33
N THR A 36 7.15 3.92 -21.84
CA THR A 36 6.46 2.64 -21.67
C THR A 36 6.37 2.24 -20.20
N GLU A 37 7.48 2.35 -19.46
CA GLU A 37 7.51 2.08 -18.01
C GLU A 37 6.63 3.05 -17.23
N THR A 38 6.64 4.34 -17.58
CA THR A 38 5.80 5.35 -16.95
C THR A 38 4.32 5.06 -17.14
N VAL A 39 3.89 4.72 -18.36
CA VAL A 39 2.49 4.36 -18.66
C VAL A 39 2.10 3.08 -17.93
N LYS A 40 3.00 2.09 -17.86
CA LYS A 40 2.76 0.85 -17.10
C LYS A 40 2.56 1.13 -15.62
N GLU A 41 3.42 1.96 -15.03
CA GLU A 41 3.31 2.37 -13.63
C GLU A 41 2.01 3.12 -13.35
N MET A 42 1.60 4.05 -14.22
CA MET A 42 0.33 4.77 -14.09
C MET A 42 -0.87 3.82 -14.10
N LYS A 43 -0.89 2.85 -15.02
CA LYS A 43 -1.95 1.82 -15.06
C LYS A 43 -1.96 0.94 -13.82
N ASP A 44 -0.78 0.58 -13.32
CA ASP A 44 -0.65 -0.23 -12.11
C ASP A 44 -1.14 0.50 -10.87
N ARG A 45 -0.81 1.80 -10.73
CA ARG A 45 -1.33 2.66 -9.66
C ARG A 45 -2.84 2.76 -9.72
N GLU A 46 -3.40 3.01 -10.90
CA GLU A 46 -4.84 3.14 -11.08
C GLU A 46 -5.58 1.85 -10.70
N ARG A 47 -5.05 0.68 -11.08
CA ARG A 47 -5.61 -0.62 -10.71
C ARG A 47 -5.55 -0.89 -9.20
N ARG A 48 -4.50 -0.45 -8.52
CA ARG A 48 -4.28 -0.68 -7.08
C ARG A 48 -4.84 0.44 -6.18
N LYS A 49 -5.32 1.53 -6.77
CA LYS A 49 -5.72 2.75 -6.03
C LYS A 49 -6.78 2.48 -4.97
N ASN A 50 -7.72 1.57 -5.21
CA ASN A 50 -8.79 1.21 -4.28
C ASN A 50 -8.49 -0.06 -3.47
N ASN A 51 -7.27 -0.60 -3.56
CA ASN A 51 -6.88 -1.79 -2.83
C ASN A 51 -6.25 -1.47 -1.48
N ALA A 52 -6.53 -2.30 -0.49
CA ALA A 52 -5.78 -2.37 0.76
C ALA A 52 -5.41 -3.82 1.08
N ILE A 53 -4.30 -3.99 1.79
CA ILE A 53 -3.84 -5.29 2.26
C ILE A 53 -4.06 -5.33 3.76
N PHE A 54 -4.88 -6.27 4.21
CA PHE A 54 -5.12 -6.56 5.61
C PHE A 54 -4.24 -7.73 6.05
N PHE A 55 -3.57 -7.59 7.18
CA PHE A 55 -2.72 -8.61 7.80
C PHE A 55 -3.39 -9.16 9.04
N ASN A 56 -3.06 -10.39 9.41
CA ASN A 56 -3.56 -11.07 10.60
C ASN A 56 -5.09 -11.25 10.63
N VAL A 57 -5.75 -11.27 9.47
CA VAL A 57 -7.17 -11.65 9.37
C VAL A 57 -7.26 -13.18 9.45
N PRO A 58 -8.01 -13.78 10.38
CA PRO A 58 -8.11 -15.24 10.50
C PRO A 58 -8.48 -15.91 9.18
N GLU A 59 -7.85 -17.05 8.84
CA GLU A 59 -8.16 -17.78 7.62
C GLU A 59 -9.60 -18.35 7.68
N PRO A 60 -10.31 -18.39 6.54
CA PRO A 60 -11.63 -18.98 6.49
C PRO A 60 -11.56 -20.49 6.73
N LYS A 61 -12.53 -21.01 7.49
CA LYS A 61 -12.59 -22.44 7.87
C LYS A 61 -13.29 -23.31 6.83
N SER A 62 -14.10 -22.71 5.95
CA SER A 62 -14.81 -23.46 4.91
C SER A 62 -13.84 -23.94 3.83
N ASN A 63 -14.14 -25.08 3.20
CA ASN A 63 -13.44 -25.56 2.01
C ASN A 63 -14.08 -25.07 0.69
N VAL A 64 -15.26 -24.48 0.75
CA VAL A 64 -16.03 -24.01 -0.41
C VAL A 64 -15.62 -22.58 -0.76
N LYS A 65 -15.27 -22.33 -2.02
CA LYS A 65 -14.75 -21.02 -2.47
C LYS A 65 -15.69 -19.85 -2.15
N SER A 66 -16.99 -20.00 -2.41
CA SER A 66 -17.98 -18.95 -2.15
C SER A 66 -18.09 -18.62 -0.65
N GLU A 67 -18.06 -19.64 0.20
CA GLU A 67 -18.10 -19.48 1.65
C GLU A 67 -16.81 -18.86 2.20
N LYS A 68 -15.64 -19.22 1.65
CA LYS A 68 -14.36 -18.58 1.99
C LYS A 68 -14.41 -17.07 1.74
N SER A 69 -14.84 -16.66 0.54
CA SER A 69 -14.97 -15.24 0.20
C SER A 69 -16.00 -14.51 1.06
N ALA A 70 -17.10 -15.17 1.44
CA ALA A 70 -18.10 -14.61 2.34
C ALA A 70 -17.54 -14.39 3.76
N GLN A 71 -16.82 -15.36 4.31
CA GLN A 71 -16.16 -15.27 5.63
C GLN A 71 -15.09 -14.17 5.66
N ASP A 72 -14.29 -14.06 4.59
CA ASP A 72 -13.32 -12.97 4.45
C ASP A 72 -14.03 -11.60 4.43
N THR A 73 -15.11 -11.48 3.65
CA THR A 73 -15.90 -10.23 3.55
C THR A 73 -16.53 -9.85 4.90
N GLU A 74 -17.06 -10.84 5.63
CA GLU A 74 -17.62 -10.65 6.97
C GLU A 74 -16.55 -10.19 7.96
N SER A 75 -15.36 -10.79 7.92
CA SER A 75 -14.22 -10.41 8.77
C SER A 75 -13.81 -8.95 8.55
N ILE A 76 -13.79 -8.48 7.30
CA ILE A 76 -13.51 -7.08 6.95
C ILE A 76 -14.63 -6.15 7.41
N THR A 77 -15.89 -6.56 7.24
CA THR A 77 -17.06 -5.79 7.70
C THR A 77 -17.02 -5.58 9.21
N ILE A 78 -16.71 -6.62 9.98
CA ILE A 78 -16.54 -6.55 11.44
C ILE A 78 -15.38 -5.61 11.80
N SER A 79 -14.25 -5.73 11.10
CA SER A 79 -13.10 -4.85 11.30
C SER A 79 -13.43 -3.39 11.03
N GLY A 80 -14.29 -3.11 10.04
CA GLY A 80 -14.77 -1.76 9.73
C GLY A 80 -15.59 -1.13 10.83
N LYS A 81 -16.52 -1.90 11.40
CA LYS A 81 -17.33 -1.43 12.53
C LYS A 81 -16.46 -1.00 13.72
N ARG A 82 -15.36 -1.71 13.99
CA ARG A 82 -14.41 -1.37 15.07
C ARG A 82 -13.64 -0.06 14.83
N ILE A 83 -13.54 0.38 13.58
CA ILE A 83 -12.89 1.66 13.23
C ILE A 83 -13.89 2.76 12.88
N ASP A 84 -15.17 2.56 13.19
CA ASP A 84 -16.25 3.48 12.78
C ASP A 84 -16.22 3.76 11.27
N VAL A 85 -16.00 2.72 10.46
CA VAL A 85 -16.10 2.77 9.01
C VAL A 85 -17.14 1.75 8.57
N GLU A 86 -18.22 2.24 8.00
CA GLU A 86 -19.25 1.42 7.38
C GLU A 86 -18.70 0.79 6.10
N MET A 87 -18.26 -0.46 6.22
CA MET A 87 -17.79 -1.30 5.12
C MET A 87 -18.83 -2.38 4.86
N GLU A 88 -19.93 -2.02 4.19
CA GLU A 88 -20.94 -3.00 3.84
C GLU A 88 -20.48 -3.90 2.69
N LYS A 89 -21.18 -5.02 2.48
CA LYS A 89 -20.89 -5.92 1.35
C LYS A 89 -20.95 -5.21 -0.01
N GLY A 90 -21.79 -4.19 -0.16
CA GLY A 90 -21.85 -3.38 -1.38
C GLY A 90 -20.58 -2.56 -1.66
N ASN A 91 -19.79 -2.29 -0.62
CA ASN A 91 -18.57 -1.48 -0.71
C ASN A 91 -17.31 -2.29 -1.01
N ILE A 92 -17.40 -3.62 -0.95
CA ILE A 92 -16.30 -4.54 -1.16
C ILE A 92 -16.52 -5.23 -2.51
N ILE A 93 -15.71 -4.86 -3.51
CA ILE A 93 -15.76 -5.48 -4.84
C ILE A 93 -15.22 -6.90 -4.80
N ASN A 94 -14.08 -7.10 -4.12
CA ASN A 94 -13.37 -8.36 -4.14
C ASN A 94 -12.50 -8.55 -2.88
N THR A 95 -12.34 -9.81 -2.48
CA THR A 95 -11.43 -10.26 -1.43
C THR A 95 -10.56 -11.41 -1.95
N LEU A 96 -9.25 -11.31 -1.77
CA LEU A 96 -8.29 -12.30 -2.26
C LEU A 96 -7.14 -12.50 -1.27
N ARG A 97 -6.96 -13.73 -0.79
CA ARG A 97 -5.79 -14.11 0.02
C ARG A 97 -4.53 -14.19 -0.83
N LEU A 98 -3.46 -13.55 -0.39
CA LEU A 98 -2.18 -13.48 -1.08
C LEU A 98 -1.22 -14.58 -0.58
N GLY A 99 -0.61 -15.30 -1.52
CA GLY A 99 0.40 -16.34 -1.20
C GLY A 99 -0.16 -17.73 -0.98
N LYS A 100 0.75 -18.68 -0.73
CA LYS A 100 0.43 -20.09 -0.48
C LYS A 100 -0.05 -20.27 0.96
N ILE A 101 -0.95 -21.23 1.18
CA ILE A 101 -1.40 -21.59 2.52
C ILE A 101 -0.21 -22.19 3.28
N HIS A 102 -0.04 -21.77 4.54
CA HIS A 102 0.97 -22.29 5.46
C HIS A 102 0.25 -23.05 6.57
N GLU A 103 0.00 -24.35 6.35
CA GLU A 103 -0.75 -25.20 7.31
C GLU A 103 0.01 -25.40 8.63
N GLU A 104 1.33 -25.33 8.59
CA GLU A 104 2.21 -25.66 9.72
C GLU A 104 2.53 -24.46 10.64
N GLU A 105 2.37 -23.22 10.16
CA GLU A 105 2.91 -22.04 10.87
C GLU A 105 1.87 -21.23 11.65
N ASN A 106 0.59 -21.64 11.66
CA ASN A 106 -0.52 -20.86 12.24
C ASN A 106 -0.51 -19.37 11.80
N LYS A 107 0.04 -19.09 10.60
CA LYS A 107 0.17 -17.75 10.03
C LYS A 107 -0.96 -17.48 9.07
N HIS A 108 -1.67 -16.39 9.30
CA HIS A 108 -2.73 -15.94 8.40
C HIS A 108 -2.16 -15.23 7.18
N ARG A 109 -2.61 -15.61 5.98
CA ARG A 109 -2.17 -14.92 4.77
C ARG A 109 -2.73 -13.50 4.70
N PRO A 110 -1.98 -12.54 4.13
CA PRO A 110 -2.51 -11.22 3.85
C PRO A 110 -3.74 -11.31 2.96
N LEU A 111 -4.76 -10.53 3.29
CA LEU A 111 -6.01 -10.43 2.55
C LEU A 111 -6.01 -9.12 1.75
N LEU A 112 -5.96 -9.23 0.43
CA LEU A 112 -6.19 -8.11 -0.47
C LEU A 112 -7.69 -7.83 -0.53
N VAL A 113 -8.07 -6.59 -0.28
CA VAL A 113 -9.45 -6.10 -0.36
C VAL A 113 -9.50 -4.98 -1.38
N THR A 114 -10.41 -5.10 -2.35
CA THR A 114 -10.69 -4.06 -3.34
C THR A 114 -12.00 -3.37 -2.96
N PHE A 115 -11.93 -2.08 -2.67
CA PHE A 115 -13.10 -1.26 -2.38
C PHE A 115 -13.73 -0.71 -3.67
N ASP A 116 -15.03 -0.42 -3.60
CA ASP A 116 -15.77 0.28 -4.66
C ASP A 116 -15.27 1.72 -4.88
N SER A 117 -14.82 2.37 -3.81
CA SER A 117 -14.51 3.79 -3.77
C SER A 117 -13.24 4.09 -2.99
N ASP A 118 -12.48 5.07 -3.49
CA ASP A 118 -11.31 5.63 -2.80
C ASP A 118 -11.71 6.28 -1.46
N THR A 119 -12.94 6.80 -1.35
CA THR A 119 -13.45 7.40 -0.11
C THR A 119 -13.46 6.41 1.05
N ILE A 120 -13.91 5.18 0.79
CA ILE A 120 -13.99 4.14 1.82
C ILE A 120 -12.59 3.72 2.22
N LYS A 121 -11.72 3.46 1.24
CA LYS A 121 -10.30 3.20 1.51
C LYS A 121 -9.69 4.30 2.37
N ARG A 122 -9.89 5.58 2.04
CA ARG A 122 -9.37 6.71 2.84
C ARG A 122 -9.90 6.71 4.26
N ASN A 123 -11.20 6.45 4.45
CA ASN A 123 -11.80 6.37 5.78
C ASN A 123 -11.20 5.22 6.60
N VAL A 124 -10.96 4.06 5.97
CA VAL A 124 -10.25 2.93 6.60
C VAL A 124 -8.87 3.36 7.11
N PHE A 125 -8.03 3.95 6.25
CA PHE A 125 -6.69 4.39 6.66
C PHE A 125 -6.70 5.52 7.68
N LYS A 126 -7.71 6.41 7.63
CA LYS A 126 -7.86 7.51 8.58
C LYS A 126 -8.21 7.01 9.98
N ASN A 127 -9.08 6.01 10.09
CA ASN A 127 -9.57 5.51 11.36
C ASN A 127 -8.83 4.25 11.87
N PHE A 128 -7.94 3.66 11.06
CA PHE A 128 -7.20 2.46 11.42
C PHE A 128 -6.45 2.55 12.76
N SER A 129 -5.99 3.75 13.16
CA SER A 129 -5.31 3.92 14.45
C SER A 129 -6.17 3.46 15.64
N LYS A 130 -7.50 3.48 15.51
CA LYS A 130 -8.43 3.01 16.54
C LYS A 130 -8.28 1.51 16.84
N LEU A 131 -7.91 0.67 15.86
CA LEU A 131 -7.62 -0.75 16.10
C LEU A 131 -6.39 -0.97 16.99
N ARG A 132 -5.54 0.05 17.16
CA ARG A 132 -4.34 -0.04 17.99
C ARG A 132 -4.56 0.43 19.43
N ASP A 133 -5.62 1.20 19.66
CA ASP A 133 -5.91 1.84 20.96
C ASP A 133 -6.90 1.01 21.80
N GLU A 134 -7.61 0.04 21.19
CA GLU A 134 -8.43 -0.93 21.91
C GLU A 134 -7.53 -1.95 22.63
N SER A 135 -7.21 -1.65 23.90
CA SER A 135 -6.45 -2.49 24.83
C SER A 135 -7.11 -3.84 25.20
N ASP A 136 -8.26 -4.16 24.62
CA ASP A 136 -9.06 -5.34 24.97
C ASP A 136 -8.64 -6.62 24.23
N PHE A 137 -7.66 -6.54 23.32
CA PHE A 137 -7.02 -7.71 22.70
C PHE A 137 -5.50 -7.70 22.90
N GLY A 138 -5.11 -7.95 24.15
CA GLY A 138 -3.89 -8.70 24.49
C GLY A 138 -2.57 -8.02 24.22
N SER A 139 -1.76 -7.95 25.27
CA SER A 139 -0.31 -7.76 25.26
C SER A 139 0.47 -8.90 24.55
N ASP A 140 -0.13 -9.54 23.55
CA ASP A 140 0.47 -10.59 22.73
C ASP A 140 0.53 -10.08 21.29
N ASP A 141 1.74 -9.97 20.74
CA ASP A 141 2.10 -9.34 19.47
C ASP A 141 1.46 -9.92 18.18
N ASN A 142 0.42 -10.76 18.30
CA ASN A 142 -0.14 -11.57 17.21
C ASN A 142 -1.63 -11.34 16.87
N ASN A 143 -2.39 -10.54 17.64
CA ASN A 143 -3.85 -10.43 17.44
C ASN A 143 -4.35 -9.13 16.80
N ASN A 144 -3.48 -8.17 16.51
CA ASN A 144 -3.90 -6.91 15.90
C ASN A 144 -3.91 -7.03 14.37
N ILE A 145 -5.08 -6.76 13.77
CA ILE A 145 -5.23 -6.65 12.32
C ILE A 145 -4.36 -5.49 11.85
N GLY A 146 -3.44 -5.77 10.92
CA GLY A 146 -2.62 -4.76 10.26
C GLY A 146 -3.27 -4.29 8.96
N ILE A 147 -3.04 -3.04 8.54
CA ILE A 147 -3.47 -2.54 7.23
C ILE A 147 -2.32 -1.83 6.53
N SER A 148 -2.13 -2.08 5.24
CA SER A 148 -1.23 -1.33 4.38
C SER A 148 -1.83 -1.06 2.99
N HIS A 149 -1.31 -0.04 2.31
CA HIS A 149 -1.66 0.21 0.91
C HIS A 149 -1.10 -0.90 0.01
N ASP A 150 -1.87 -1.30 -1.01
CA ASP A 150 -1.37 -2.15 -2.09
C ASP A 150 -0.49 -1.33 -3.05
N MET A 151 0.81 -1.29 -2.75
CA MET A 151 1.78 -0.46 -3.47
C MET A 151 2.32 -1.14 -4.73
N THR A 152 2.66 -0.34 -5.74
CA THR A 152 3.43 -0.80 -6.90
C THR A 152 4.86 -1.20 -6.49
N PRO A 153 5.58 -1.97 -7.33
CA PRO A 153 7.00 -2.25 -7.08
C PRO A 153 7.83 -0.98 -6.89
N LYS A 154 7.57 0.05 -7.71
CA LYS A 154 8.26 1.34 -7.62
C LYS A 154 7.94 2.08 -6.31
N GLU A 155 6.67 2.15 -5.90
CA GLU A 155 6.29 2.74 -4.62
C GLU A 155 6.88 1.97 -3.42
N LYS A 156 7.00 0.64 -3.51
CA LYS A 156 7.67 -0.18 -2.48
C LYS A 156 9.16 0.13 -2.37
N GLU A 157 9.82 0.35 -3.50
CA GLU A 157 11.22 0.75 -3.55
C GLU A 157 11.41 2.14 -2.93
N GLU A 158 10.60 3.12 -3.35
CA GLU A 158 10.60 4.48 -2.80
C GLU A 158 10.35 4.47 -1.28
N LEU A 159 9.42 3.64 -0.79
CA LEU A 159 9.17 3.48 0.64
C LEU A 159 10.39 2.92 1.38
N THR A 160 11.06 1.93 0.80
CA THR A 160 12.26 1.33 1.39
C THR A 160 13.37 2.37 1.52
N GLN A 161 13.65 3.12 0.46
CA GLN A 161 14.63 4.20 0.46
C GLN A 161 14.29 5.29 1.48
N LEU A 162 13.01 5.67 1.61
CA LEU A 162 12.58 6.65 2.61
C LEU A 162 12.72 6.15 4.05
N LYS A 163 12.51 4.84 4.29
CA LYS A 163 12.71 4.22 5.61
C LYS A 163 14.19 4.21 6.01
N GLU A 164 15.07 3.88 5.07
CA GLU A 164 16.53 3.92 5.29
C GLU A 164 16.99 5.34 5.63
N LYS A 165 16.61 6.33 4.80
CA LYS A 165 16.87 7.76 5.07
C LYS A 165 16.29 8.24 6.41
N ALA A 166 15.15 7.72 6.84
CA ALA A 166 14.57 8.05 8.13
C ALA A 166 15.42 7.47 9.28
N LYS A 167 15.91 6.24 9.14
CA LYS A 167 16.78 5.58 10.12
C LYS A 167 18.12 6.31 10.28
N GLU A 168 18.74 6.71 9.18
CA GLU A 168 19.98 7.52 9.20
C GLU A 168 19.78 8.86 9.94
N LYS A 169 18.60 9.49 9.78
CA LYS A 169 18.24 10.71 10.51
C LYS A 169 18.03 10.46 12.01
N GLU A 170 17.48 9.30 12.39
CA GLU A 170 17.35 8.91 13.80
C GLU A 170 18.73 8.71 14.44
N GLU A 171 19.63 7.98 13.76
CA GLU A 171 20.98 7.70 14.26
C GLU A 171 21.82 8.98 14.40
N SER A 172 21.68 9.93 13.47
CA SER A 172 22.42 11.20 13.51
C SER A 172 21.85 12.23 14.50
N GLN A 173 20.54 12.26 14.72
CA GLN A 173 19.91 13.27 15.60
C GLN A 173 19.55 12.76 16.99
N GLY A 174 19.54 11.44 17.23
CA GLY A 174 19.48 10.69 18.50
C GLY A 174 18.26 10.92 19.42
N LYS A 175 17.79 12.16 19.52
CA LYS A 175 16.71 12.64 20.38
C LYS A 175 15.34 12.61 19.70
N PHE A 176 15.29 12.44 18.38
CA PHE A 176 14.05 12.52 17.61
C PHE A 176 13.78 11.23 16.87
N ARG A 177 12.49 10.86 16.78
CA ARG A 177 12.06 9.76 15.91
C ARG A 177 11.68 10.29 14.53
N PHE A 178 12.08 9.58 13.48
CA PHE A 178 11.71 9.88 12.10
C PHE A 178 10.91 8.73 11.53
N ARG A 179 9.75 9.04 10.95
CA ARG A 179 8.85 8.03 10.36
C ARG A 179 8.38 8.50 8.99
N VAL A 180 8.29 7.57 8.05
CA VAL A 180 7.66 7.81 6.74
C VAL A 180 6.14 7.94 6.94
N ARG A 181 5.54 8.98 6.36
CA ARG A 181 4.12 9.33 6.43
C ARG A 181 3.61 9.70 5.05
N GLY A 182 2.28 9.81 4.92
CA GLY A 182 1.61 10.15 3.67
C GLY A 182 1.17 8.91 2.88
N PRO A 183 0.35 9.11 1.83
CA PRO A 183 -0.05 8.04 0.93
C PRO A 183 1.11 7.61 0.02
N PRO A 184 1.03 6.44 -0.65
CA PRO A 184 2.12 5.91 -1.50
C PRO A 184 2.63 6.90 -2.55
N TRP A 185 1.75 7.69 -3.15
CA TRP A 185 2.11 8.67 -4.18
C TRP A 185 2.67 10.01 -3.65
N ALA A 186 2.71 10.20 -2.32
CA ALA A 186 3.17 11.44 -1.69
C ALA A 186 3.80 11.16 -0.32
N MET A 187 4.67 10.15 -0.25
CA MET A 187 5.35 9.77 0.97
C MET A 187 6.42 10.80 1.36
N TYR A 188 6.55 11.06 2.66
CA TYR A 188 7.54 11.99 3.20
C TYR A 188 8.03 11.57 4.58
N ILE A 189 9.24 11.98 4.96
CA ILE A 189 9.79 11.72 6.30
C ILE A 189 9.30 12.81 7.25
N LYS A 190 8.55 12.41 8.29
CA LYS A 190 8.11 13.30 9.37
C LYS A 190 8.99 13.13 10.59
N LYS A 191 9.53 14.24 11.10
CA LYS A 191 10.16 14.34 12.41
C LYS A 191 9.08 14.31 13.50
N LEU A 192 9.21 13.41 14.46
CA LEU A 192 8.34 13.30 15.63
C LEU A 192 9.10 13.82 16.85
N SER A 193 8.39 14.52 17.73
CA SER A 193 8.92 14.87 19.05
C SER A 193 9.20 13.60 19.87
N PRO A 194 10.21 13.61 20.75
CA PRO A 194 10.46 12.51 21.68
C PRO A 194 9.23 12.16 22.52
#